data_AF-A0A382DYI3-F1
#
_entry.id   AF-A0A382DYI3-F1
#
_cell.length_a   1.000
_cell.length_b   1.000
_cell.length_c   1.000
_cell.angle_alpha   90.00
_cell.angle_beta   90.00
_cell.angle_gamma   90.00
#
_symmetry.space_group_name_H-M   'P 1'
#
loop_
_entity.id
_entity.type
_entity.pdbx_description
1 polymer ?
#
loop_
_entity_poly.entity_id
_entity_poly.type
_entity_poly.pdbx_seq_one_letter_code
_entity_poly.pdbx_strand_id
1 'polypeptide(L)'
;VVPGTFLARAEEDTTLPGLQSNIVVEIRAQGDSLIWLGTGKGLSVQKDSLDKRNVTRTFQTSKNITAGETGQLLPEGGISAVGVAGKDTLLVSVATTIDEEIAGGGLALSINSRDPTTARWSYFDQPKDSSGDSTLSWGGVTLSALPVTVPQNNVTYDIAIGKRYYWTASWAGGLRRLNKSNVLNGWKRVPLPDDNRTDFLCGQQYDGYQLNPRDPPQGNHNHKAFSVMTYGDTVWVGTANGINRGILDDSGCLDWKNYSFPISSISGNWVIAIEKQEWKGRRTIWAVTRAADQAGEENGISFTQNDGETWQTVALLKGE
;
A
#
# COMPACT_ATOMS: atom_id res chain seq x y z
N VAL A 1 -34.18 21.26 -4.16
CA VAL A 1 -34.15 22.00 -2.88
C VAL A 1 -33.14 21.31 -1.99
N VAL A 2 -31.97 21.92 -1.81
CA VAL A 2 -30.90 21.42 -0.93
C VAL A 2 -31.29 21.81 0.50
N PRO A 3 -31.28 20.89 1.48
CA PRO A 3 -31.44 21.28 2.87
C PRO A 3 -30.24 22.15 3.30
N GLY A 4 -30.51 23.41 3.57
CA GLY A 4 -29.61 24.34 4.21
C GLY A 4 -29.44 24.00 5.68
N THR A 5 -28.22 23.60 6.05
CA THR A 5 -27.64 23.42 7.40
C THR A 5 -28.41 22.60 8.44
N PHE A 6 -27.68 21.70 9.11
CA PHE A 6 -27.93 21.34 10.50
C PHE A 6 -26.60 21.39 11.27
N LEU A 7 -26.50 22.33 12.21
CA LEU A 7 -25.49 22.39 13.26
C LEU A 7 -26.01 21.62 14.49
N ALA A 8 -25.15 20.85 15.13
CA ALA A 8 -25.10 20.73 16.60
C ALA A 8 -23.70 20.23 17.02
N ARG A 9 -23.00 21.03 17.83
CA ARG A 9 -21.86 20.60 18.64
C ARG A 9 -22.35 19.55 19.64
N ALA A 10 -21.59 18.46 19.77
CA ALA A 10 -21.38 17.79 21.04
C ALA A 10 -19.91 18.01 21.40
N GLU A 11 -19.62 18.31 22.66
CA GLU A 11 -18.26 18.33 23.18
C GLU A 11 -17.65 16.92 23.02
N GLU A 12 -16.47 16.88 22.39
CA GLU A 12 -15.58 15.73 22.17
C GLU A 12 -16.11 14.51 21.36
N ASP A 13 -16.79 14.70 20.22
CA ASP A 13 -16.84 13.67 19.17
C ASP A 13 -15.79 13.98 18.08
N THR A 14 -14.82 13.09 17.90
CA THR A 14 -13.73 13.19 16.90
C THR A 14 -14.20 12.78 15.50
N THR A 15 -15.48 12.46 15.33
CA THR A 15 -16.08 12.00 14.09
C THR A 15 -17.32 12.82 13.68
N LEU A 16 -17.59 12.88 12.38
CA LEU A 16 -18.69 13.56 11.72
C LEU A 16 -19.70 12.54 11.17
N PRO A 17 -21.02 12.79 11.21
CA PRO A 17 -22.00 11.91 10.59
C PRO A 17 -21.86 11.81 9.07
N GLY A 18 -22.05 10.60 8.53
CA GLY A 18 -22.09 10.31 7.10
C GLY A 18 -20.72 10.32 6.42
N LEU A 19 -20.72 10.02 5.12
CA LEU A 19 -19.55 10.14 4.24
C LEU A 19 -19.35 11.60 3.84
N GLN A 20 -18.10 12.05 3.77
CA GLN A 20 -17.75 13.41 3.34
C GLN A 20 -17.45 13.51 1.83
N SER A 21 -17.40 12.38 1.13
CA SER A 21 -17.23 12.28 -0.32
C SER A 21 -18.14 11.20 -0.89
N ASN A 22 -18.54 11.35 -2.15
CA ASN A 22 -19.28 10.37 -2.92
C ASN A 22 -18.37 9.37 -3.67
N ILE A 23 -17.04 9.51 -3.54
CA ILE A 23 -16.06 8.58 -4.09
C ILE A 23 -15.45 7.79 -2.93
N VAL A 24 -15.68 6.47 -2.95
CA VAL A 24 -15.01 5.50 -2.07
C VAL A 24 -13.95 4.81 -2.90
N VAL A 25 -12.70 4.93 -2.49
CA VAL A 25 -11.56 4.31 -3.19
C VAL A 25 -11.11 3.01 -2.54
N GLU A 26 -11.48 2.80 -1.28
CA GLU A 26 -11.00 1.67 -0.50
C GLU A 26 -12.06 1.19 0.49
N ILE A 27 -12.22 -0.13 0.60
CA ILE A 27 -13.14 -0.77 1.54
C ILE A 27 -12.41 -1.89 2.26
N ARG A 28 -12.28 -1.79 3.59
CA ARG A 28 -11.62 -2.84 4.40
C ARG A 28 -12.48 -3.27 5.57
N ALA A 29 -12.71 -4.56 5.68
CA ALA A 29 -13.32 -5.16 6.87
C ALA A 29 -12.25 -5.39 7.95
N GLN A 30 -12.58 -5.10 9.20
CA GLN A 30 -11.71 -5.35 10.35
C GLN A 30 -12.48 -6.00 11.49
N GLY A 31 -11.93 -7.12 11.99
CA GLY A 31 -12.61 -7.94 12.99
C GLY A 31 -13.99 -8.39 12.51
N ASP A 32 -14.96 -8.36 13.42
CA ASP A 32 -16.28 -8.94 13.20
C ASP A 32 -17.35 -7.89 12.85
N SER A 33 -17.05 -6.60 13.00
CA SER A 33 -18.06 -5.54 13.04
C SER A 33 -17.69 -4.25 12.30
N LEU A 34 -16.44 -4.02 11.90
CA LEU A 34 -16.02 -2.74 11.34
C LEU A 34 -15.78 -2.82 9.84
N ILE A 35 -16.33 -1.84 9.11
CA ILE A 35 -16.02 -1.57 7.71
C ILE A 35 -15.42 -0.17 7.63
N TRP A 36 -14.17 -0.10 7.20
CA TRP A 36 -13.44 1.13 6.90
C TRP A 36 -13.63 1.52 5.45
N LEU A 37 -13.89 2.81 5.22
CA LEU A 37 -14.17 3.39 3.92
C LEU A 37 -13.19 4.54 3.68
N GLY A 38 -12.19 4.30 2.84
CA GLY A 38 -11.30 5.36 2.37
C GLY A 38 -12.00 6.18 1.30
N THR A 39 -12.09 7.49 1.50
CA THR A 39 -12.76 8.39 0.55
C THR A 39 -11.85 9.51 0.10
N GLY A 40 -12.24 10.19 -0.98
CA GLY A 40 -11.54 11.40 -1.44
C GLY A 40 -11.53 12.57 -0.44
N LYS A 41 -12.27 12.48 0.68
CA LYS A 41 -12.29 13.50 1.75
C LYS A 41 -12.23 12.86 3.13
N GLY A 42 -11.24 12.00 3.34
CA GLY A 42 -10.96 11.39 4.63
C GLY A 42 -11.52 9.97 4.81
N LEU A 43 -11.29 9.43 6.01
CA LEU A 43 -11.61 8.06 6.37
C LEU A 43 -12.96 8.00 7.09
N SER A 44 -13.80 7.08 6.67
CA SER A 44 -15.05 6.78 7.36
C SER A 44 -15.08 5.35 7.88
N VAL A 45 -15.94 5.11 8.85
CA VAL A 45 -16.16 3.80 9.45
C VAL A 45 -17.65 3.55 9.62
N GLN A 46 -18.05 2.31 9.35
CA GLN A 46 -19.37 1.80 9.69
C GLN A 46 -19.19 0.61 10.63
N LYS A 47 -19.92 0.65 11.76
CA LYS A 47 -19.98 -0.45 12.71
C LYS A 47 -21.25 -1.26 12.51
N ASP A 48 -21.15 -2.59 12.56
CA ASP A 48 -22.23 -3.55 12.32
C ASP A 48 -23.11 -3.13 11.14
N SER A 49 -22.56 -3.19 9.92
CA SER A 49 -23.16 -2.60 8.71
C SER A 49 -24.58 -3.08 8.37
N LEU A 50 -25.04 -4.15 9.01
CA LEU A 50 -26.39 -4.69 8.89
C LEU A 50 -27.41 -4.05 9.85
N ASP A 51 -26.96 -3.37 10.91
CA ASP A 51 -27.84 -2.61 11.80
C ASP A 51 -28.10 -1.23 11.20
N LYS A 52 -29.33 -1.03 10.70
CA LYS A 52 -29.78 0.23 10.08
C LYS A 52 -29.71 1.45 11.02
N ARG A 53 -29.56 1.23 12.33
CA ARG A 53 -29.38 2.30 13.32
C ARG A 53 -27.94 2.81 13.35
N ASN A 54 -26.98 2.01 12.88
CA ASN A 54 -25.58 2.41 12.83
C ASN A 54 -25.32 3.24 11.58
N VAL A 55 -24.98 4.50 11.81
CA VAL A 55 -24.65 5.45 10.76
C VAL A 55 -23.15 5.39 10.52
N THR A 56 -22.75 5.47 9.25
CA THR A 56 -21.35 5.71 8.88
C THR A 56 -20.88 7.02 9.52
N ARG A 57 -19.67 7.02 10.08
CA ARG A 57 -19.04 8.20 10.67
C ARG A 57 -17.69 8.47 10.01
N THR A 58 -17.38 9.71 9.70
CA THR A 58 -16.11 10.14 9.11
C THR A 58 -15.23 10.78 10.18
N PHE A 59 -13.95 10.41 10.24
CA PHE A 59 -13.02 11.05 11.15
C PHE A 59 -12.81 12.52 10.79
N GLN A 60 -12.76 13.39 11.80
CA GLN A 60 -12.35 14.77 11.60
C GLN A 60 -10.89 14.84 11.14
N THR A 61 -10.59 15.84 10.32
CA THR A 61 -9.26 16.06 9.77
C THR A 61 -8.67 17.41 10.18
N SER A 62 -7.35 17.52 10.12
CA SER A 62 -6.62 18.76 10.37
C SER A 62 -5.46 18.93 9.39
N LYS A 63 -5.16 20.18 9.01
CA LYS A 63 -3.91 20.54 8.31
C LYS A 63 -2.72 20.63 9.26
N ASN A 64 -2.98 20.83 10.55
CA ASN A 64 -1.96 20.98 11.58
C ASN A 64 -1.66 19.61 12.21
N ILE A 65 -1.05 18.72 11.41
CA ILE A 65 -0.60 17.41 11.84
C ILE A 65 0.91 17.33 11.65
N THR A 66 1.63 16.97 12.71
CA THR A 66 3.09 16.86 12.69
C THR A 66 3.49 15.39 12.78
N ALA A 67 4.35 14.94 11.87
CA ALA A 67 4.92 13.60 11.93
C ALA A 67 5.70 13.39 13.24
N GLY A 68 5.60 12.19 13.81
CA GLY A 68 6.18 11.83 15.11
C GLY A 68 5.29 12.15 16.30
N GLU A 69 4.23 12.95 16.13
CA GLU A 69 3.24 13.20 17.18
C GLU A 69 2.10 12.16 17.17
N THR A 70 1.23 12.27 18.18
CA THR A 70 -0.02 11.50 18.23
C THR A 70 -1.22 12.40 18.43
N GLY A 71 -2.39 11.99 17.96
CA GLY A 71 -3.63 12.72 18.18
C GLY A 71 -4.87 11.93 17.80
N GLN A 72 -6.00 12.63 17.70
CA GLN A 72 -7.31 12.03 17.40
C GLN A 72 -7.87 12.42 16.02
N LEU A 73 -7.26 13.41 15.36
CA LEU A 73 -7.67 13.89 14.04
C LEU A 73 -6.81 13.24 12.97
N LEU A 74 -7.37 12.94 11.81
CA LEU A 74 -6.56 12.48 10.68
C LEU A 74 -5.92 13.66 9.93
N PRO A 75 -4.83 13.43 9.18
CA PRO A 75 -4.37 14.41 8.20
C PRO A 75 -5.47 14.72 7.17
N GLU A 76 -5.61 15.98 6.81
CA GLU A 76 -6.54 16.39 5.74
C GLU A 76 -6.06 15.91 4.36
N GLY A 77 -6.99 15.34 3.58
CA GLY A 77 -6.74 14.89 2.21
C GLY A 77 -7.64 13.72 1.82
N GLY A 78 -7.39 13.16 0.65
CA GLY A 78 -8.04 11.92 0.21
C GLY A 78 -7.32 10.72 0.80
N ILE A 79 -8.06 9.72 1.28
CA ILE A 79 -7.44 8.44 1.67
C ILE A 79 -7.01 7.73 0.39
N SER A 80 -5.75 7.31 0.32
CA SER A 80 -5.20 6.64 -0.86
C SER A 80 -4.98 5.14 -0.67
N ALA A 81 -4.84 4.68 0.58
CA ALA A 81 -4.78 3.27 0.93
C ALA A 81 -5.18 3.05 2.39
N VAL A 82 -5.70 1.85 2.69
CA VAL A 82 -6.04 1.41 4.04
C VAL A 82 -5.54 -0.01 4.26
N GLY A 83 -4.67 -0.20 5.24
CA GLY A 83 -4.25 -1.51 5.72
C GLY A 83 -4.85 -1.84 7.08
N VAL A 84 -5.30 -3.07 7.26
CA VAL A 84 -5.87 -3.57 8.54
C VAL A 84 -5.15 -4.83 9.00
N ALA A 85 -5.03 -5.01 10.31
CA ALA A 85 -4.63 -6.28 10.92
C ALA A 85 -5.31 -6.50 12.27
N GLY A 86 -5.61 -7.77 12.55
CA GLY A 86 -6.27 -8.17 13.78
C GLY A 86 -7.63 -7.47 13.95
N LYS A 87 -7.92 -7.04 15.18
CA LYS A 87 -9.20 -6.41 15.53
C LYS A 87 -9.07 -4.90 15.77
N ASP A 88 -7.86 -4.35 15.76
CA ASP A 88 -7.57 -3.02 16.31
C ASP A 88 -6.41 -2.28 15.61
N THR A 89 -5.68 -2.92 14.68
CA THR A 89 -4.59 -2.25 13.98
C THR A 89 -5.03 -1.79 12.60
N LEU A 90 -4.85 -0.50 12.34
CA LEU A 90 -5.26 0.20 11.12
C LEU A 90 -4.17 1.20 10.73
N LEU A 91 -3.72 1.15 9.49
CA LEU A 91 -2.79 2.12 8.92
C LEU A 91 -3.44 2.74 7.70
N VAL A 92 -3.49 4.06 7.64
CA VAL A 92 -4.04 4.79 6.50
C VAL A 92 -3.00 5.70 5.88
N SER A 93 -3.01 5.83 4.56
CA SER A 93 -2.24 6.84 3.85
C SER A 93 -3.16 7.89 3.24
N VAL A 94 -2.63 9.11 3.15
CA VAL A 94 -3.33 10.26 2.61
C VAL A 94 -2.65 10.69 1.32
N ALA A 95 -3.44 11.04 0.31
CA ALA A 95 -3.02 11.78 -0.88
C ALA A 95 -3.46 13.23 -0.77
N THR A 96 -2.62 14.11 -1.28
CA THR A 96 -2.82 15.57 -1.30
C THR A 96 -2.28 16.15 -2.61
N THR A 97 -2.33 17.47 -2.72
CA THR A 97 -1.75 18.22 -3.83
C THR A 97 -0.73 19.21 -3.30
N ILE A 98 0.48 19.20 -3.86
CA ILE A 98 1.55 20.15 -3.54
C ILE A 98 2.03 20.72 -4.87
N ASP A 99 1.96 22.06 -5.01
CA ASP A 99 2.35 22.77 -6.24
C ASP A 99 1.66 22.20 -7.49
N GLU A 100 0.34 21.97 -7.41
CA GLU A 100 -0.52 21.39 -8.47
C GLU A 100 -0.22 19.92 -8.84
N GLU A 101 0.80 19.31 -8.25
CA GLU A 101 1.15 17.91 -8.43
C GLU A 101 0.53 17.02 -7.35
N ILE A 102 0.12 15.80 -7.74
CA ILE A 102 -0.35 14.80 -6.79
C ILE A 102 0.82 14.36 -5.91
N ALA A 103 0.61 14.35 -4.60
CA ALA A 103 1.64 14.04 -3.63
C ALA A 103 1.13 13.13 -2.50
N GLY A 104 2.04 12.38 -1.89
CA GLY A 104 1.75 11.69 -0.63
C GLY A 104 1.63 12.69 0.52
N GLY A 105 0.51 12.63 1.23
CA GLY A 105 0.19 13.46 2.40
C GLY A 105 0.59 12.84 3.74
N GLY A 106 1.30 11.71 3.73
CA GLY A 106 1.72 10.98 4.93
C GLY A 106 0.79 9.85 5.34
N LEU A 107 1.07 9.29 6.52
CA LEU A 107 0.35 8.14 7.07
C LEU A 107 -0.05 8.35 8.52
N ALA A 108 -1.12 7.67 8.91
CA ALA A 108 -1.61 7.63 10.28
C ALA A 108 -1.85 6.18 10.72
N LEU A 109 -1.17 5.76 11.79
CA LEU A 109 -1.29 4.42 12.39
C LEU A 109 -2.13 4.48 13.65
N SER A 110 -3.16 3.64 13.74
CA SER A 110 -3.84 3.34 14.99
C SER A 110 -3.64 1.87 15.35
N ILE A 111 -3.30 1.61 16.61
CA ILE A 111 -3.25 0.26 17.21
C ILE A 111 -4.42 0.00 18.16
N ASN A 112 -5.39 0.92 18.21
CA ASN A 112 -6.59 0.84 19.05
C ASN A 112 -7.87 1.18 18.26
N SER A 113 -7.88 0.90 16.96
CA SER A 113 -8.98 1.27 16.03
C SER A 113 -10.29 0.49 16.24
N ARG A 114 -10.31 -0.51 17.14
CA ARG A 114 -11.50 -1.31 17.45
C ARG A 114 -12.67 -0.47 17.95
N ASP A 115 -12.37 0.61 18.67
CA ASP A 115 -13.36 1.63 19.03
C ASP A 115 -13.01 2.93 18.30
N PRO A 116 -13.71 3.23 17.18
CA PRO A 116 -13.44 4.42 16.40
C PRO A 116 -13.56 5.74 17.15
N THR A 117 -14.34 5.78 18.23
CA THR A 117 -14.55 7.01 19.03
C THR A 117 -13.35 7.37 19.89
N THR A 118 -12.51 6.38 20.22
CA THR A 118 -11.30 6.53 21.04
C THR A 118 -10.01 6.26 20.26
N ALA A 119 -10.13 6.01 18.94
CA ALA A 119 -8.99 5.77 18.08
C ALA A 119 -7.99 6.93 18.15
N ARG A 120 -6.73 6.58 18.37
CA ARG A 120 -5.61 7.52 18.33
C ARG A 120 -4.66 7.14 17.22
N TRP A 121 -4.04 8.16 16.65
CA TRP A 121 -3.19 8.06 15.48
C TRP A 121 -1.77 8.47 15.83
N SER A 122 -0.79 7.69 15.41
CA SER A 122 0.61 8.08 15.30
C SER A 122 0.87 8.52 13.87
N TYR A 123 1.40 9.73 13.69
CA TYR A 123 1.56 10.33 12.37
C TYR A 123 2.96 10.12 11.80
N PHE A 124 3.02 9.90 10.49
CA PHE A 124 4.26 9.76 9.73
C PHE A 124 4.19 10.68 8.52
N ASP A 125 5.32 11.31 8.19
CA ASP A 125 5.48 11.92 6.88
C ASP A 125 5.38 10.86 5.78
N GLN A 126 5.10 11.29 4.55
CA GLN A 126 5.20 10.41 3.40
C GLN A 126 6.62 9.83 3.34
N PRO A 127 6.78 8.49 3.33
CA PRO A 127 8.09 7.85 3.30
C PRO A 127 8.93 8.33 2.12
N LYS A 128 10.01 9.01 2.45
CA LYS A 128 10.99 9.57 1.53
C LYS A 128 12.40 9.39 2.08
N ASP A 129 13.37 9.70 1.24
CA ASP A 129 14.79 9.61 1.54
C ASP A 129 15.38 11.00 1.81
N SER A 130 16.50 11.03 2.51
CA SER A 130 17.37 12.21 2.53
C SER A 130 18.16 12.29 1.23
N SER A 131 18.60 13.48 0.85
CA SER A 131 19.39 13.68 -0.39
C SER A 131 20.69 12.88 -0.44
N GLY A 132 21.25 12.52 0.72
CA GLY A 132 22.47 11.70 0.84
C GLY A 132 22.24 10.18 0.85
N ASP A 133 20.99 9.70 0.84
CA ASP A 133 20.67 8.27 0.99
C ASP A 133 20.86 7.50 -0.33
N SER A 134 22.01 7.67 -0.99
CA SER A 134 22.34 7.08 -2.30
C SER A 134 22.65 5.57 -2.25
N THR A 135 22.59 4.96 -1.07
CA THR A 135 22.80 3.53 -0.86
C THR A 135 21.83 2.97 0.17
N LEU A 136 21.61 1.66 0.15
CA LEU A 136 20.94 0.92 1.22
C LEU A 136 21.72 -0.37 1.55
N SER A 137 21.58 -0.86 2.79
CA SER A 137 22.09 -2.19 3.16
C SER A 137 20.97 -3.22 3.06
N TRP A 138 21.27 -4.36 2.43
CA TRP A 138 20.35 -5.49 2.30
C TRP A 138 21.10 -6.81 2.42
N GLY A 139 20.79 -7.64 3.42
CA GLY A 139 21.48 -8.93 3.60
C GLY A 139 22.99 -8.85 3.84
N GLY A 140 23.48 -7.73 4.37
CA GLY A 140 24.92 -7.50 4.58
C GLY A 140 25.68 -6.95 3.38
N VAL A 141 25.02 -6.77 2.22
CA VAL A 141 25.59 -6.04 1.08
C VAL A 141 25.09 -4.60 1.01
N THR A 142 25.86 -3.74 0.34
CA THR A 142 25.50 -2.35 0.08
C THR A 142 25.09 -2.20 -1.38
N LEU A 143 23.86 -1.77 -1.59
CA LEU A 143 23.27 -1.56 -2.90
C LEU A 143 23.16 -0.07 -3.19
N SER A 144 23.40 0.33 -4.44
CA SER A 144 23.16 1.69 -4.90
C SER A 144 21.66 1.97 -5.00
N ALA A 145 21.26 3.21 -4.74
CA ALA A 145 19.89 3.66 -4.88
C ALA A 145 19.81 5.12 -5.30
N LEU A 146 18.79 5.46 -6.08
CA LEU A 146 18.41 6.85 -6.33
C LEU A 146 17.55 7.33 -5.14
N PRO A 147 17.96 8.38 -4.41
CA PRO A 147 17.13 8.93 -3.33
C PRO A 147 15.84 9.55 -3.86
N VAL A 148 14.71 9.20 -3.26
CA VAL A 148 13.40 9.84 -3.51
C VAL A 148 13.15 10.86 -2.42
N THR A 149 13.41 12.14 -2.69
CA THR A 149 13.50 13.19 -1.67
C THR A 149 12.24 14.03 -1.49
N VAL A 150 11.23 13.82 -2.33
CA VAL A 150 10.01 14.64 -2.39
C VAL A 150 8.74 13.77 -2.32
N PRO A 151 7.62 14.30 -1.77
CA PRO A 151 6.34 13.61 -1.72
C PRO A 151 5.55 13.63 -3.04
N GLN A 152 5.85 14.55 -3.97
CA GLN A 152 5.23 14.61 -5.29
C GLN A 152 5.49 13.31 -6.07
N ASN A 153 4.45 12.77 -6.73
CA ASN A 153 4.47 11.47 -7.41
C ASN A 153 4.83 10.28 -6.50
N ASN A 154 4.80 10.48 -5.18
CA ASN A 154 5.11 9.46 -4.17
C ASN A 154 3.89 9.17 -3.31
N VAL A 155 2.71 8.98 -3.92
CA VAL A 155 1.51 8.52 -3.21
C VAL A 155 1.69 7.05 -2.83
N THR A 156 1.27 6.69 -1.62
CA THR A 156 1.08 5.29 -1.22
C THR A 156 -0.25 4.78 -1.78
N TYR A 157 -0.19 3.79 -2.67
CA TYR A 157 -1.35 3.20 -3.34
C TYR A 157 -1.90 1.98 -2.63
N ASP A 158 -1.08 1.30 -1.83
CA ASP A 158 -1.52 0.11 -1.10
C ASP A 158 -0.71 -0.08 0.18
N ILE A 159 -1.34 -0.74 1.16
CA ILE A 159 -0.78 -1.00 2.49
C ILE A 159 -1.10 -2.43 2.90
N ALA A 160 -0.07 -3.18 3.30
CA ALA A 160 -0.22 -4.47 3.95
C ALA A 160 0.34 -4.45 5.36
N ILE A 161 -0.32 -5.14 6.29
CA ILE A 161 0.11 -5.24 7.67
C ILE A 161 0.47 -6.70 7.99
N GLY A 162 1.76 -7.00 7.99
CA GLY A 162 2.29 -8.34 8.29
C GLY A 162 2.57 -8.56 9.78
N LYS A 163 3.17 -9.71 10.12
CA LYS A 163 3.51 -10.04 11.52
C LYS A 163 4.57 -9.09 12.10
N ARG A 164 5.63 -8.81 11.33
CA ARG A 164 6.81 -8.02 11.78
C ARG A 164 6.84 -6.59 11.26
N TYR A 165 6.19 -6.33 10.13
CA TYR A 165 6.31 -5.07 9.40
C TYR A 165 4.94 -4.53 8.96
N TYR A 166 4.84 -3.21 8.92
CA TYR A 166 3.90 -2.51 8.04
C TYR A 166 4.57 -2.33 6.68
N TRP A 167 3.83 -2.48 5.59
CA TRP A 167 4.32 -2.35 4.22
C TRP A 167 3.54 -1.29 3.47
N THR A 168 4.22 -0.54 2.60
CA THR A 168 3.61 0.47 1.73
C THR A 168 4.14 0.28 0.31
N ALA A 169 3.24 0.35 -0.67
CA ALA A 169 3.58 0.41 -2.09
C ALA A 169 3.33 1.82 -2.61
N SER A 170 4.38 2.45 -3.15
CA SER A 170 4.31 3.80 -3.74
C SER A 170 4.98 3.83 -5.10
N TRP A 171 4.50 4.68 -6.00
CA TRP A 171 5.07 4.79 -7.35
C TRP A 171 6.54 5.23 -7.32
N ALA A 172 6.84 6.45 -6.84
CA ALA A 172 8.23 6.88 -6.70
C ALA A 172 8.92 6.19 -5.50
N GLY A 173 8.26 6.11 -4.35
CA GLY A 173 8.86 5.59 -3.12
C GLY A 173 9.16 4.09 -3.12
N GLY A 174 8.68 3.35 -4.12
CA GLY A 174 8.81 1.91 -4.26
C GLY A 174 8.14 1.14 -3.13
N LEU A 175 8.66 -0.05 -2.85
CA LEU A 175 8.26 -0.82 -1.67
C LEU A 175 9.04 -0.33 -0.44
N ARG A 176 8.31 -0.01 0.63
CA ARG A 176 8.90 0.32 1.92
C ARG A 176 8.26 -0.47 3.04
N ARG A 177 9.01 -0.61 4.14
CA ARG A 177 8.54 -1.27 5.35
C ARG A 177 8.90 -0.51 6.61
N LEU A 178 8.07 -0.64 7.63
CA LEU A 178 8.27 -0.11 8.97
C LEU A 178 8.26 -1.26 9.98
N ASN A 179 9.29 -1.35 10.82
CA ASN A 179 9.38 -2.41 11.84
C ASN A 179 8.39 -2.12 12.98
N LYS A 180 7.49 -3.05 13.25
CA LYS A 180 6.48 -2.90 14.31
C LYS A 180 7.07 -2.75 15.71
N SER A 181 8.19 -3.44 15.98
CA SER A 181 8.84 -3.41 17.29
C SER A 181 9.63 -2.13 17.53
N ASN A 182 9.92 -1.35 16.48
CA ASN A 182 10.60 -0.07 16.60
C ASN A 182 10.21 0.86 15.44
N VAL A 183 9.03 1.46 15.56
CA VAL A 183 8.50 2.41 14.57
C VAL A 183 9.30 3.71 14.49
N LEU A 184 10.09 4.04 15.53
CA LEU A 184 10.92 5.25 15.56
C LEU A 184 12.13 5.14 14.61
N ASN A 185 12.53 3.93 14.22
CA ASN A 185 13.58 3.72 13.21
C ASN A 185 13.14 4.12 11.79
N GLY A 186 11.87 4.50 11.61
CA GLY A 186 11.32 5.01 10.37
C GLY A 186 11.18 3.96 9.27
N TRP A 187 10.60 4.40 8.16
CA TRP A 187 10.38 3.58 6.97
C TRP A 187 11.72 3.27 6.27
N LYS A 188 11.90 2.01 5.86
CA LYS A 188 13.08 1.55 5.13
C LYS A 188 12.69 1.06 3.74
N ARG A 189 13.52 1.40 2.76
CA ARG A 189 13.45 0.86 1.40
C ARG A 189 13.60 -0.66 1.42
N VAL A 190 12.87 -1.31 0.53
CA VAL A 190 12.97 -2.75 0.29
C VAL A 190 13.32 -2.92 -1.18
N PRO A 191 14.53 -3.41 -1.51
CA PRO A 191 14.94 -3.54 -2.90
C PRO A 191 14.11 -4.61 -3.59
N LEU A 192 13.72 -4.33 -4.83
CA LEU A 192 13.08 -5.26 -5.75
C LEU A 192 14.07 -5.59 -6.88
N PRO A 193 13.90 -6.71 -7.61
CA PRO A 193 14.66 -6.98 -8.84
C PRO A 193 14.54 -5.81 -9.82
N ASP A 194 15.54 -5.59 -10.66
CA ASP A 194 15.41 -4.66 -11.79
C ASP A 194 14.67 -5.34 -12.97
N ASP A 195 14.37 -4.60 -14.05
CA ASP A 195 13.40 -5.04 -15.05
C ASP A 195 13.78 -6.34 -15.77
N ASN A 196 15.08 -6.64 -15.83
CA ASN A 196 15.64 -7.77 -16.56
C ASN A 196 15.96 -8.98 -15.66
N ARG A 197 15.67 -8.92 -14.36
CA ARG A 197 15.95 -10.02 -13.42
C ARG A 197 14.67 -10.70 -12.94
N THR A 198 14.64 -12.02 -13.10
CA THR A 198 13.58 -12.89 -12.57
C THR A 198 13.78 -13.22 -11.09
N ASP A 199 14.99 -13.06 -10.56
CA ASP A 199 15.31 -13.40 -9.17
C ASP A 199 16.23 -12.34 -8.55
N PHE A 200 16.04 -12.08 -7.26
CA PHE A 200 16.86 -11.15 -6.47
C PHE A 200 16.98 -11.68 -5.04
N LEU A 201 18.15 -12.24 -4.73
CA LEU A 201 18.45 -12.91 -3.48
C LEU A 201 19.09 -11.94 -2.49
N CYS A 202 18.66 -12.06 -1.25
CA CYS A 202 19.23 -11.35 -0.13
C CYS A 202 20.73 -11.62 0.00
N GLY A 203 21.51 -10.56 0.28
CA GLY A 203 22.95 -10.69 0.55
C GLY A 203 23.80 -10.99 -0.69
N GLN A 204 23.19 -11.04 -1.88
CA GLN A 204 23.90 -11.12 -3.13
C GLN A 204 24.23 -9.73 -3.67
N GLN A 205 25.46 -9.55 -4.13
CA GLN A 205 25.87 -8.35 -4.88
C GLN A 205 25.43 -8.48 -6.34
N TYR A 206 24.87 -7.41 -6.89
CA TYR A 206 24.44 -7.35 -8.29
C TYR A 206 25.17 -6.21 -9.00
N ASP A 207 26.01 -6.56 -9.97
CA ASP A 207 26.75 -5.57 -10.76
C ASP A 207 25.79 -4.69 -11.57
N GLY A 208 26.00 -3.38 -11.50
CA GLY A 208 25.16 -2.40 -12.19
C GLY A 208 23.77 -2.19 -11.59
N TYR A 209 23.42 -2.86 -10.48
CA TYR A 209 22.14 -2.65 -9.82
C TYR A 209 22.07 -1.27 -9.16
N GLN A 210 20.97 -0.58 -9.41
CA GLN A 210 20.57 0.61 -8.66
C GLN A 210 19.06 0.57 -8.43
N LEU A 211 18.63 0.63 -7.17
CA LEU A 211 17.23 0.84 -6.84
C LEU A 211 16.81 2.24 -7.30
N ASN A 212 16.16 2.30 -8.45
CA ASN A 212 15.84 3.53 -9.17
C ASN A 212 14.46 3.41 -9.84
N PRO A 213 13.45 4.18 -9.38
CA PRO A 213 12.07 4.13 -9.86
C PRO A 213 11.81 5.06 -11.06
N ARG A 214 12.84 5.63 -11.70
CA ARG A 214 12.66 6.37 -12.96
C ARG A 214 12.23 5.44 -14.08
N ASP A 215 11.68 6.01 -15.15
CA ASP A 215 11.46 5.26 -16.39
C ASP A 215 12.79 4.72 -16.95
N PRO A 216 12.78 3.53 -17.56
CA PRO A 216 13.87 3.08 -18.42
C PRO A 216 14.14 4.09 -19.55
N PRO A 217 15.40 4.21 -20.02
CA PRO A 217 16.55 3.40 -19.62
C PRO A 217 17.26 3.89 -18.34
N GLN A 218 16.80 4.96 -17.69
CA GLN A 218 17.49 5.51 -16.51
C GLN A 218 17.15 4.80 -15.20
N GLY A 219 15.99 4.17 -15.10
CA GLY A 219 15.53 3.40 -13.94
C GLY A 219 14.86 2.10 -14.36
N ASN A 220 13.97 1.61 -13.50
CA ASN A 220 13.28 0.34 -13.71
C ASN A 220 11.80 0.44 -13.33
N HIS A 221 10.93 -0.10 -14.18
CA HIS A 221 9.50 -0.23 -13.91
C HIS A 221 9.21 -1.15 -12.71
N ASN A 222 10.04 -2.16 -12.44
CA ASN A 222 9.86 -3.06 -11.31
C ASN A 222 10.14 -2.39 -9.95
N HIS A 223 10.78 -1.22 -9.95
CA HIS A 223 11.01 -0.45 -8.71
C HIS A 223 9.82 0.47 -8.36
N LYS A 224 8.78 0.51 -9.19
CA LYS A 224 7.55 1.28 -9.00
C LYS A 224 6.46 0.38 -8.45
N ALA A 225 6.14 0.48 -7.17
CA ALA A 225 5.19 -0.42 -6.52
C ALA A 225 3.77 0.19 -6.49
N PHE A 226 2.76 -0.63 -6.74
CA PHE A 226 1.35 -0.22 -6.76
C PHE A 226 0.48 -1.04 -5.82
N SER A 227 0.83 -2.30 -5.56
CA SER A 227 0.09 -3.16 -4.64
C SER A 227 1.02 -3.99 -3.76
N VAL A 228 0.57 -4.32 -2.56
CA VAL A 228 1.31 -5.17 -1.63
C VAL A 228 0.36 -6.01 -0.80
N MET A 229 0.70 -7.29 -0.63
CA MET A 229 -0.05 -8.22 0.22
C MET A 229 0.94 -9.12 0.96
N THR A 230 0.66 -9.48 2.21
CA THR A 230 1.54 -10.37 2.99
C THR A 230 0.76 -11.38 3.82
N TYR A 231 1.33 -12.57 3.98
CA TYR A 231 0.86 -13.59 4.91
C TYR A 231 2.02 -14.52 5.28
N GLY A 232 2.10 -14.93 6.56
CA GLY A 232 3.20 -15.77 7.01
C GLY A 232 4.56 -15.09 6.80
N ASP A 233 5.45 -15.77 6.08
CA ASP A 233 6.75 -15.31 5.58
C ASP A 233 6.67 -14.69 4.18
N THR A 234 5.53 -14.75 3.51
CA THR A 234 5.41 -14.40 2.11
C THR A 234 4.95 -12.95 1.94
N VAL A 235 5.60 -12.23 1.03
CA VAL A 235 5.23 -10.88 0.58
C VAL A 235 5.02 -10.91 -0.93
N TRP A 236 3.90 -10.41 -1.40
CA TRP A 236 3.58 -10.22 -2.81
C TRP A 236 3.52 -8.73 -3.12
N VAL A 237 4.11 -8.32 -4.23
CA VAL A 237 4.23 -6.91 -4.61
C VAL A 237 3.94 -6.76 -6.09
N GLY A 238 2.92 -5.99 -6.42
CA GLY A 238 2.61 -5.63 -7.80
C GLY A 238 3.33 -4.34 -8.19
N THR A 239 3.97 -4.34 -9.35
CA THR A 239 4.80 -3.22 -9.83
C THR A 239 4.34 -2.79 -11.23
N ALA A 240 5.10 -1.92 -11.90
CA ALA A 240 4.93 -1.66 -13.33
C ALA A 240 5.71 -2.66 -14.22
N ASN A 241 6.37 -3.66 -13.65
CA ASN A 241 7.06 -4.74 -14.38
C ASN A 241 6.68 -6.12 -13.82
N GLY A 242 5.40 -6.30 -13.53
CA GLY A 242 4.81 -7.56 -13.10
C GLY A 242 4.70 -7.72 -11.59
N ILE A 243 4.88 -8.96 -11.12
CA ILE A 243 4.57 -9.40 -9.76
C ILE A 243 5.84 -9.94 -9.11
N ASN A 244 6.16 -9.48 -7.91
CA ASN A 244 7.27 -10.02 -7.13
C ASN A 244 6.73 -10.83 -5.95
N ARG A 245 7.20 -12.07 -5.79
CA ARG A 245 7.01 -12.89 -4.60
C ARG A 245 8.30 -12.93 -3.81
N GLY A 246 8.23 -12.50 -2.56
CA GLY A 246 9.34 -12.50 -1.61
C GLY A 246 9.11 -13.48 -0.48
N ILE A 247 10.16 -14.20 -0.09
CA ILE A 247 10.17 -15.04 1.12
C ILE A 247 11.02 -14.37 2.18
N LEU A 248 10.40 -14.01 3.30
CA LEU A 248 10.99 -13.26 4.40
C LEU A 248 11.61 -14.23 5.41
N ASP A 249 12.91 -14.12 5.63
CA ASP A 249 13.59 -14.89 6.66
C ASP A 249 13.50 -14.24 8.06
N ASP A 250 14.04 -14.91 9.07
CA ASP A 250 14.07 -14.41 10.45
C ASP A 250 14.98 -13.19 10.64
N SER A 251 16.02 -13.02 9.81
CA SER A 251 16.84 -11.79 9.79
C SER A 251 16.05 -10.58 9.31
N GLY A 252 14.94 -10.82 8.62
CA GLY A 252 14.11 -9.81 7.99
C GLY A 252 14.59 -9.52 6.57
N CYS A 253 15.29 -10.41 5.90
CA CYS A 253 15.67 -10.27 4.51
C CYS A 253 14.69 -10.98 3.57
N LEU A 254 14.61 -10.55 2.31
CA LEU A 254 13.72 -11.15 1.30
C LEU A 254 14.53 -11.67 0.12
N ASP A 255 14.23 -12.92 -0.25
CA ASP A 255 14.56 -13.49 -1.55
C ASP A 255 13.35 -13.35 -2.46
N TRP A 256 13.55 -12.68 -3.59
CA TRP A 256 12.50 -12.36 -4.56
C TRP A 256 12.56 -13.25 -5.78
N LYS A 257 11.37 -13.58 -6.28
CA LYS A 257 11.12 -14.04 -7.64
C LYS A 257 10.13 -13.09 -8.33
N ASN A 258 10.46 -12.63 -9.52
CA ASN A 258 9.64 -11.77 -10.37
C ASN A 258 8.91 -12.60 -11.44
N TYR A 259 7.68 -12.19 -11.72
CA TYR A 259 6.80 -12.74 -12.75
C TYR A 259 6.33 -11.60 -13.64
N SER A 260 6.75 -11.59 -14.89
CA SER A 260 6.41 -10.55 -15.86
C SER A 260 5.85 -11.16 -17.16
N PHE A 261 5.04 -10.39 -17.87
CA PHE A 261 4.70 -10.66 -19.26
C PHE A 261 5.96 -10.50 -20.14
N PRO A 262 6.17 -11.34 -21.16
CA PRO A 262 5.36 -12.52 -21.54
C PRO A 262 5.83 -13.81 -20.84
N ILE A 263 6.90 -13.75 -20.04
CA ILE A 263 7.62 -14.91 -19.51
C ILE A 263 6.72 -15.75 -18.59
N SER A 264 5.88 -15.09 -17.80
CA SER A 264 5.14 -15.70 -16.70
C SER A 264 3.65 -15.85 -16.96
N SER A 265 3.18 -15.80 -18.21
CA SER A 265 1.75 -16.01 -18.56
C SER A 265 0.73 -15.13 -17.81
N ILE A 266 1.16 -14.01 -17.22
CA ILE A 266 0.26 -12.95 -16.73
C ILE A 266 -0.20 -12.06 -17.90
N SER A 267 -1.33 -11.37 -17.80
CA SER A 267 -1.87 -10.60 -18.94
C SER A 267 -1.13 -9.29 -19.22
N GLY A 268 -0.56 -8.65 -18.20
CA GLY A 268 0.17 -7.40 -18.33
C GLY A 268 0.95 -7.06 -17.05
N ASN A 269 1.91 -6.16 -17.18
CA ASN A 269 2.92 -5.87 -16.17
C ASN A 269 2.53 -4.79 -15.17
N TRP A 270 1.45 -4.02 -15.39
CA TRP A 270 1.03 -3.01 -14.42
C TRP A 270 0.05 -3.60 -13.40
N VAL A 271 0.57 -3.93 -12.22
CA VAL A 271 -0.16 -4.72 -11.22
C VAL A 271 -0.64 -3.86 -10.05
N ILE A 272 -1.91 -3.49 -10.11
CA ILE A 272 -2.50 -2.47 -9.23
C ILE A 272 -3.21 -3.04 -7.99
N ALA A 273 -3.45 -4.35 -7.94
CA ALA A 273 -4.03 -5.01 -6.77
C ALA A 273 -3.61 -6.48 -6.73
N ILE A 274 -3.33 -7.00 -5.53
CA ILE A 274 -3.06 -8.42 -5.28
C ILE A 274 -3.84 -8.85 -4.04
N GLU A 275 -4.57 -9.95 -4.13
CA GLU A 275 -5.38 -10.46 -3.03
C GLU A 275 -5.28 -11.98 -2.89
N LYS A 276 -5.34 -12.45 -1.63
CA LYS A 276 -5.32 -13.88 -1.31
C LYS A 276 -6.72 -14.37 -1.02
N GLN A 277 -7.10 -15.44 -1.69
CA GLN A 277 -8.30 -16.20 -1.41
C GLN A 277 -7.93 -17.58 -0.82
N GLU A 278 -8.55 -17.93 0.32
CA GLU A 278 -8.53 -19.29 0.87
C GLU A 278 -9.94 -19.87 0.71
N TRP A 279 -10.10 -20.88 -0.15
CA TRP A 279 -11.40 -21.48 -0.43
C TRP A 279 -11.30 -22.99 -0.56
N LYS A 280 -12.10 -23.72 0.23
CA LYS A 280 -12.12 -25.20 0.27
C LYS A 280 -10.73 -25.84 0.40
N GLY A 281 -9.89 -25.25 1.27
CA GLY A 281 -8.51 -25.73 1.50
C GLY A 281 -7.51 -25.39 0.39
N ARG A 282 -7.92 -24.58 -0.60
CA ARG A 282 -7.05 -24.12 -1.69
C ARG A 282 -6.76 -22.63 -1.57
N ARG A 283 -5.48 -22.28 -1.64
CA ARG A 283 -5.02 -20.91 -1.79
C ARG A 283 -5.00 -20.51 -3.25
N THR A 284 -5.56 -19.34 -3.57
CA THR A 284 -5.39 -18.67 -4.85
C THR A 284 -4.91 -17.25 -4.61
N ILE A 285 -3.87 -16.85 -5.34
CA ILE A 285 -3.41 -15.46 -5.37
C ILE A 285 -3.95 -14.85 -6.65
N TRP A 286 -4.73 -13.79 -6.51
CA TRP A 286 -5.32 -13.04 -7.61
C TRP A 286 -4.56 -11.74 -7.79
N ALA A 287 -4.38 -11.29 -9.03
CA ALA A 287 -3.73 -10.05 -9.37
C ALA A 287 -4.50 -9.34 -10.48
N VAL A 288 -4.75 -8.04 -10.32
CA VAL A 288 -5.25 -7.18 -11.42
C VAL A 288 -4.04 -6.74 -12.24
N THR A 289 -3.92 -7.30 -13.45
CA THR A 289 -2.75 -7.18 -14.33
C THR A 289 -3.13 -6.36 -15.56
N ARG A 290 -2.75 -5.09 -15.58
CA ARG A 290 -3.05 -4.14 -16.66
C ARG A 290 -1.93 -4.08 -17.68
N ALA A 291 -2.27 -3.66 -18.90
CA ALA A 291 -1.28 -3.33 -19.91
C ALA A 291 -0.39 -2.18 -19.41
N ALA A 292 0.92 -2.32 -19.58
CA ALA A 292 1.92 -1.32 -19.26
C ALA A 292 2.45 -0.71 -20.57
N ASP A 293 3.70 -1.01 -20.92
CA ASP A 293 4.41 -0.45 -22.07
C ASP A 293 4.90 -1.52 -23.07
N GLN A 294 4.68 -2.80 -22.79
CA GLN A 294 5.14 -3.88 -23.65
C GLN A 294 4.05 -4.29 -24.67
N ALA A 295 4.46 -4.49 -25.93
CA ALA A 295 3.56 -4.93 -26.97
C ALA A 295 3.00 -6.34 -26.67
N GLY A 296 1.67 -6.47 -26.77
CA GLY A 296 0.95 -7.72 -26.53
C GLY A 296 0.39 -7.87 -25.11
N GLU A 297 0.66 -6.91 -24.22
CA GLU A 297 0.00 -6.85 -22.92
C GLU A 297 -1.47 -6.48 -23.07
N GLU A 298 -2.29 -7.05 -22.20
CA GLU A 298 -3.72 -6.79 -22.12
C GLU A 298 -4.13 -6.58 -20.67
N ASN A 299 -5.13 -5.73 -20.46
CA ASN A 299 -5.77 -5.66 -19.16
C ASN A 299 -6.43 -7.00 -18.82
N GLY A 300 -6.41 -7.35 -17.53
CA GLY A 300 -7.21 -8.45 -17.04
C GLY A 300 -6.88 -8.84 -15.62
N ILE A 301 -7.25 -10.08 -15.28
CA ILE A 301 -6.98 -10.68 -13.99
C ILE A 301 -6.13 -11.93 -14.21
N SER A 302 -4.99 -11.97 -13.53
CA SER A 302 -4.10 -13.14 -13.50
C SER A 302 -4.15 -13.81 -12.13
N PHE A 303 -3.92 -15.11 -12.07
CA PHE A 303 -3.92 -15.83 -10.81
C PHE A 303 -2.94 -17.01 -10.79
N THR A 304 -2.56 -17.41 -9.59
CA THR A 304 -1.79 -18.63 -9.33
C THR A 304 -2.40 -19.42 -8.17
N GLN A 305 -2.28 -20.74 -8.23
CA GLN A 305 -2.80 -21.69 -7.24
C GLN A 305 -1.71 -22.59 -6.66
N ASN A 306 -0.45 -22.27 -6.97
CA ASN A 306 0.77 -22.97 -6.57
C ASN A 306 1.88 -21.95 -6.27
N ASP A 307 1.51 -20.88 -5.57
CA ASP A 307 2.40 -19.82 -5.08
C ASP A 307 3.37 -19.27 -6.16
N GLY A 308 2.89 -19.15 -7.40
CA GLY A 308 3.63 -18.55 -8.52
C GLY A 308 4.43 -19.53 -9.38
N GLU A 309 4.42 -20.84 -9.11
CA GLU A 309 5.05 -21.81 -10.02
C GLU A 309 4.42 -21.76 -11.42
N THR A 310 3.10 -21.57 -11.50
CA THR A 310 2.39 -21.30 -12.75
C THR A 310 1.35 -20.21 -12.56
N TRP A 311 1.15 -19.41 -13.60
CA TRP A 311 0.14 -18.36 -13.67
C TRP A 311 -0.84 -18.63 -14.80
N GLN A 312 -2.06 -18.14 -14.62
CA GLN A 312 -3.16 -18.24 -15.58
C GLN A 312 -3.88 -16.90 -15.65
N THR A 313 -4.52 -16.62 -16.79
CA THR A 313 -5.36 -15.44 -16.97
C THR A 313 -6.84 -15.83 -16.97
N VAL A 314 -7.69 -14.98 -16.40
CA VAL A 314 -9.14 -15.15 -16.47
C VAL A 314 -9.61 -14.72 -17.86
N ALA A 315 -9.84 -15.69 -18.75
CA ALA A 315 -10.16 -15.43 -20.15
C ALA A 315 -11.35 -14.47 -20.36
N LEU A 316 -12.37 -14.52 -19.49
CA LEU A 316 -13.55 -13.66 -19.57
C LEU A 316 -13.30 -12.19 -19.22
N LEU A 317 -12.16 -11.86 -18.60
CA LEU A 317 -11.83 -10.51 -18.16
C LEU A 317 -10.60 -9.96 -18.90
N LYS A 318 -10.20 -10.62 -20.00
CA LYS A 318 -9.05 -10.24 -20.79
C LYS A 318 -9.46 -9.14 -21.79
N GLY A 319 -8.76 -8.01 -21.76
CA GLY A 319 -9.03 -6.83 -22.60
C GLY A 319 -10.00 -5.79 -22.01
N GLU A 320 -10.50 -6.00 -20.79
CA GLU A 320 -11.45 -5.11 -20.10
C GLU A 320 -10.78 -3.89 -19.40
#